data_AF-D3AV70-F1
#
_entry.id   AF-D3AV70-F1
#
_cell.length_a   1.000
_cell.length_b   1.000
_cell.length_c   1.000
_cell.angle_alpha   90.00
_cell.angle_beta   90.00
_cell.angle_gamma   90.00
#
_symmetry.space_group_name_H-M   'P 1'
#
loop_
_entity.id
_entity.type
_entity.pdbx_description
1 polymer ?
#
loop_
_entity_poly.entity_id
_entity_poly.type
_entity_poly.pdbx_seq_one_letter_code
_entity_poly.pdbx_strand_id
1 'polypeptide(L)' 'MRKLALNDEILLSIQQPARYIGGEVNTVMKDSAKADIRFAMCFPDV' A
#
# COMPACT_ATOMS: atom_id res chain seq x y z
N MET A 1 -1.55 16.19 -6.14
CA MET A 1 -2.13 15.23 -5.18
C MET A 1 -2.56 13.99 -5.94
N ARG A 2 -2.40 12.78 -5.38
CA ARG A 2 -2.92 11.57 -6.04
C ARG A 2 -4.44 11.62 -6.08
N LYS A 3 -5.02 11.13 -7.16
CA LYS A 3 -6.47 11.01 -7.30
C LYS A 3 -6.96 9.88 -6.39
N LEU A 4 -7.84 10.20 -5.44
CA LEU A 4 -8.48 9.21 -4.59
C LEU A 4 -9.43 8.35 -5.44
N ALA A 5 -9.61 7.09 -5.04
CA ALA A 5 -10.52 6.17 -5.73
C ALA A 5 -12.00 6.55 -5.53
N LEU A 6 -12.30 7.22 -4.42
CA LEU A 6 -13.62 7.69 -4.02
C LEU A 6 -13.56 9.19 -3.72
N ASN A 7 -14.72 9.85 -3.71
CA ASN A 7 -14.82 11.26 -3.33
C ASN A 7 -14.74 11.43 -1.81
N ASP A 8 -14.45 12.66 -1.38
CA ASP A 8 -14.28 12.97 0.04
C ASP A 8 -15.56 12.76 0.85
N GLU A 9 -16.74 13.01 0.25
CA GLU A 9 -18.03 12.80 0.89
C GLU A 9 -18.23 11.35 1.35
N ILE A 10 -17.97 10.37 0.46
CA ILE A 10 -18.05 8.95 0.79
C ILE A 10 -16.99 8.55 1.81
N LEU A 11 -15.76 9.09 1.67
CA LEU A 11 -14.67 8.75 2.59
C LEU A 11 -14.94 9.24 4.01
N LEU A 12 -15.51 10.44 4.16
CA LEU A 12 -15.83 11.05 5.45
C LEU A 12 -17.07 10.44 6.11
N SER A 13 -17.90 9.69 5.37
CA SER A 13 -19.04 8.96 5.95
C SER A 13 -18.68 7.60 6.56
N ILE A 14 -17.45 7.11 6.38
CA ILE A 14 -17.03 5.80 6.89
C ILE A 14 -16.69 5.86 8.38
N GLN A 15 -17.40 5.07 9.20
CA GLN A 15 -17.15 5.00 10.64
C GLN A 15 -16.13 3.95 11.05
N GLN A 16 -16.04 2.84 10.31
CA GLN A 16 -15.10 1.74 10.56
C GLN A 16 -14.32 1.41 9.29
N PRO A 17 -13.28 2.19 8.96
CA PRO A 17 -12.47 1.92 7.78
C PRO A 17 -11.76 0.59 7.95
N ALA A 18 -12.05 -0.36 7.05
CA ALA A 18 -11.48 -1.70 7.09
C ALA A 18 -10.02 -1.75 6.58
N ARG A 19 -9.50 -0.65 6.01
CA ARG A 19 -8.16 -0.61 5.41
C ARG A 19 -7.52 0.76 5.51
N TYR A 20 -6.22 0.75 5.80
CA TYR A 20 -5.35 1.91 5.65
C TYR A 20 -5.15 2.25 4.17
N ILE A 21 -5.53 3.47 3.76
CA ILE A 21 -5.52 3.91 2.35
C ILE A 21 -4.20 4.58 1.91
N GLY A 22 -3.27 4.80 2.85
CA GLY A 22 -2.02 5.52 2.58
C GLY A 22 -2.22 7.03 2.37
N GLY A 23 -1.14 7.72 1.99
CA GLY A 23 -1.18 9.14 1.61
C GLY A 23 -0.71 10.13 2.68
N GLU A 24 0.02 9.67 3.70
CA GLU A 24 0.59 10.55 4.72
C GLU A 24 1.68 11.46 4.16
N VAL A 25 1.83 12.62 4.79
CA VAL A 25 2.96 13.51 4.54
C VAL A 25 4.24 12.77 4.90
N ASN A 26 5.22 12.79 4.01
CA ASN A 26 6.49 12.06 4.12
C ASN A 26 6.42 10.53 3.97
N THR A 27 5.32 9.95 3.46
CA THR A 27 5.35 8.54 3.05
C THR A 27 6.37 8.33 1.91
N VAL A 28 7.30 7.39 2.11
CA VAL A 28 8.25 6.98 1.06
C VAL A 28 7.56 6.04 0.09
N MET A 29 7.36 6.51 -1.15
CA MET A 29 6.86 5.68 -2.24
C MET A 29 8.04 5.03 -2.96
N LYS A 30 8.22 3.73 -2.77
CA LYS A 30 9.25 2.95 -3.49
C LYS A 30 8.79 2.67 -4.91
N ASP A 31 9.70 2.87 -5.87
CA ASP A 31 9.50 2.43 -7.24
C ASP A 31 9.77 0.92 -7.31
N SER A 32 8.72 0.13 -7.55
CA SER A 32 8.84 -1.32 -7.65
C SER A 32 9.69 -1.76 -8.84
N ALA A 33 9.78 -0.96 -9.91
CA ALA A 33 10.63 -1.26 -11.07
C ALA A 33 12.13 -1.10 -10.76
N LYS A 34 12.49 -0.39 -9.69
CA LYS A 34 13.87 -0.20 -9.23
C LYS A 34 14.27 -1.15 -8.09
N ALA A 35 13.36 -2.02 -7.66
CA ALA A 35 13.65 -2.97 -6.60
C ALA A 35 14.36 -4.20 -7.18
N ASP A 36 15.53 -4.55 -6.63
CA ASP A 36 16.20 -5.81 -6.97
C ASP A 36 15.38 -7.00 -6.44
N ILE A 37 14.95 -7.88 -7.33
CA ILE A 37 14.19 -9.08 -6.96
C ILE A 37 15.17 -10.23 -6.71
N ARG A 38 15.07 -10.86 -5.53
CA ARG A 38 15.85 -12.06 -5.17
C ARG A 38 14.91 -13.17 -4.75
N PHE A 39 15.16 -14.37 -5.27
CA PHE A 39 14.41 -15.58 -4.91
C PHE A 39 15.24 -16.41 -3.93
N ALA A 40 14.60 -16.84 -2.85
CA ALA A 40 15.15 -17.83 -1.93
C ALA A 40 14.25 -19.06 -1.97
N MET A 41 14.84 -20.22 -2.27
CA MET A 41 14.14 -21.49 -2.19
C MET A 41 14.46 -22.10 -0.83
N CYS A 42 13.45 -22.22 0.02
CA CYS A 42 13.56 -22.95 1.28
C CYS A 42 13.05 -24.37 1.06
N PHE A 43 13.95 -25.34 1.11
CA PHE A 43 13.58 -26.74 1.17
C PHE A 43 13.50 -27.15 2.64
N PRO A 44 12.38 -27.76 3.09
CA PRO A 44 12.33 -28.33 4.43
C PRO A 44 13.37 -29.46 4.53
N ASP A 45 13.96 -29.64 5.71
CA ASP A 45 14.78 -30.82 5.99
C ASP A 45 13.92 -32.10 5.91
N VAL A 46 14.54 -33.19 5.44
CA VAL A 46 13.91 -34.51 5.22
C VAL A 46 13.90 -35.35 6.50
#